data_AF-A0A5S3WFM5-F1
#
_entry.id   AF-A0A5S3WFM5-F1
#
_cell.length_a   1.000
_cell.length_b   1.000
_cell.length_c   1.000
_cell.angle_alpha   90.00
_cell.angle_beta   90.00
_cell.angle_gamma   90.00
#
_symmetry.space_group_name_H-M   'P 1'
#
loop_
_entity.id
_entity.type
_entity.pdbx_description
1 polymer ?
#
loop_
_entity_poly.entity_id
_entity_poly.type
_entity_poly.pdbx_seq_one_letter_code
_entity_poly.pdbx_strand_id
1 'polypeptide(L)'
;MNITIAITLAVSALMMLLMGITYLYSDESFGGILLVVLLLSVPMLIAQCMVCFFCRTHFGRANPVLHKIGLYAFIATVCVYAYWNGLMFLDVLQKGYLSEAQGYTGLILWLGGTWALSIGAAIGVSLHFLPIVIEALKNKLKSLGNG
;
A
#
# COMPACT_ATOMS: atom_id res chain seq x y z
N MET A 1 -7.88 -17.90 -9.73
CA MET A 1 -7.49 -16.57 -9.19
C MET A 1 -6.01 -16.63 -8.81
N ASN A 2 -5.17 -15.66 -9.19
CA ASN A 2 -3.76 -15.65 -8.78
C ASN A 2 -3.70 -15.56 -7.25
N ILE A 3 -2.90 -16.41 -6.59
CA ILE A 3 -2.73 -16.41 -5.13
C ILE A 3 -2.31 -15.03 -4.59
N THR A 4 -1.48 -14.28 -5.32
CA THR A 4 -1.12 -12.90 -4.95
C THR A 4 -2.33 -11.98 -4.91
N ILE A 5 -3.23 -12.10 -5.91
CA ILE A 5 -4.45 -11.29 -5.95
C ILE A 5 -5.38 -11.69 -4.78
N ALA A 6 -5.49 -12.98 -4.48
CA ALA A 6 -6.29 -13.47 -3.35
C ALA A 6 -5.78 -12.92 -2.00
N ILE A 7 -4.46 -12.99 -1.77
CA ILE A 7 -3.82 -12.50 -0.54
C ILE A 7 -4.02 -10.99 -0.41
N THR A 8 -3.73 -10.22 -1.46
CA THR A 8 -3.86 -8.75 -1.43
C THR A 8 -5.31 -8.30 -1.21
N LEU A 9 -6.28 -9.03 -1.78
CA LEU A 9 -7.70 -8.79 -1.54
C LEU A 9 -8.08 -9.06 -0.06
N ALA A 10 -7.63 -10.18 0.50
CA ALA A 10 -7.88 -10.51 1.90
C ALA A 10 -7.26 -9.49 2.86
N VAL A 11 -6.03 -9.05 2.59
CA VAL A 11 -5.34 -8.00 3.35
C VAL A 11 -6.09 -6.67 3.25
N SER A 12 -6.55 -6.28 2.07
CA SER A 12 -7.33 -5.06 1.88
C SER A 12 -8.63 -5.10 2.67
N ALA A 13 -9.36 -6.23 2.61
CA ALA A 13 -10.58 -6.42 3.38
C ALA A 13 -10.34 -6.32 4.89
N LEU A 14 -9.25 -6.91 5.38
CA LEU A 14 -8.86 -6.81 6.79
C LEU A 14 -8.56 -5.36 7.20
N MET A 15 -7.83 -4.60 6.39
CA MET A 15 -7.50 -3.21 6.70
C MET A 15 -8.75 -2.31 6.73
N MET A 16 -9.70 -2.52 5.81
CA MET A 16 -10.99 -1.82 5.82
C MET A 16 -11.83 -2.20 7.04
N LEU A 17 -11.84 -3.48 7.41
CA LEU A 17 -12.56 -3.97 8.59
C LEU A 17 -12.01 -3.34 9.88
N LEU A 18 -10.69 -3.34 10.07
CA LEU A 18 -10.04 -2.76 11.25
C LEU A 18 -10.31 -1.26 11.37
N MET A 19 -10.25 -0.55 10.24
CA MET A 19 -10.62 0.86 10.18
C MET A 19 -12.09 1.06 10.59
N GLY A 20 -13.00 0.28 10.01
CA GLY A 20 -14.43 0.33 10.35
C GLY A 20 -14.69 0.08 11.84
N ILE A 21 -14.06 -0.94 12.43
CA ILE A 21 -14.17 -1.24 13.87
C ILE A 21 -13.71 -0.04 14.71
N THR A 22 -12.64 0.64 14.31
CA THR A 22 -12.10 1.78 15.06
C THR A 22 -13.03 2.99 14.96
N TYR A 23 -13.62 3.24 13.79
CA TYR A 23 -14.61 4.30 13.60
C TYR A 23 -15.96 4.04 14.28
N LEU A 24 -16.26 2.81 14.72
CA LEU A 24 -17.44 2.56 15.59
C LEU A 24 -17.34 3.28 16.95
N TYR A 25 -16.14 3.73 17.35
CA TYR A 25 -15.91 4.52 18.56
C TYR A 25 -15.94 6.03 18.28
N SER A 26 -16.39 6.46 17.10
CA SER A 26 -16.62 7.86 16.79
C SER A 26 -18.07 8.28 17.02
N ASP A 27 -18.31 9.57 17.16
CA ASP A 27 -19.65 10.15 17.28
C ASP A 27 -20.42 10.17 15.94
N GLU A 28 -19.82 9.64 14.87
CA GLU A 28 -20.42 9.59 13.55
C GLU A 28 -21.60 8.61 13.47
N SER A 29 -22.59 8.95 12.65
CA SER A 29 -23.65 8.00 12.29
C SER A 29 -23.07 6.79 11.55
N PHE A 30 -23.76 5.63 11.60
CA PHE A 30 -23.33 4.43 10.85
C PHE A 30 -23.11 4.71 9.35
N GLY A 31 -23.93 5.57 8.75
CA GLY A 31 -23.75 6.01 7.36
C GLY A 31 -22.50 6.88 7.16
N GLY A 32 -22.20 7.76 8.12
CA GLY A 32 -20.97 8.56 8.15
C GLY A 32 -19.72 7.68 8.25
N ILE A 33 -19.74 6.68 9.13
CA ILE A 33 -18.66 5.70 9.28
C ILE A 33 -18.40 4.96 7.96
N LEU A 34 -19.44 4.46 7.30
CA LEU A 34 -19.33 3.79 5.99
C LEU A 34 -18.69 4.71 4.95
N LEU A 35 -19.14 5.96 4.87
CA LEU A 35 -18.62 6.94 3.92
C LEU A 35 -17.14 7.24 4.19
N VAL A 36 -16.76 7.47 5.45
CA VAL A 36 -15.38 7.76 5.85
C VAL A 36 -14.46 6.58 5.55
N VAL A 37 -14.87 5.36 5.89
CA VAL A 37 -14.09 4.15 5.59
C VAL A 37 -13.93 3.97 4.07
N LEU A 38 -14.98 4.18 3.29
CA LEU A 38 -14.91 4.12 1.81
C LEU A 38 -13.95 5.16 1.24
N LEU A 39 -14.06 6.41 1.69
CA LEU A 39 -13.21 7.51 1.24
C LEU A 39 -11.74 7.24 1.59
N LEU A 40 -11.49 6.83 2.83
CA LEU A 40 -10.15 6.49 3.31
C LEU A 40 -9.60 5.25 2.65
N SER A 41 -10.42 4.38 2.05
CA SER A 41 -9.95 3.17 1.36
C SER A 41 -9.56 3.40 -0.10
N VAL A 42 -9.86 4.58 -0.69
CA VAL A 42 -9.61 4.86 -2.12
C VAL A 42 -8.16 4.57 -2.56
N PRO A 43 -7.11 5.05 -1.87
CA PRO A 43 -5.73 4.73 -2.25
C PRO A 43 -5.41 3.24 -2.24
N MET A 44 -5.89 2.50 -1.24
CA MET A 44 -5.72 1.06 -1.15
C MET A 44 -6.46 0.33 -2.28
N LEU A 45 -7.67 0.79 -2.64
CA LEU A 45 -8.41 0.26 -3.79
C LEU A 45 -7.67 0.50 -5.11
N ILE A 46 -7.06 1.68 -5.29
CA ILE A 46 -6.21 1.97 -6.45
C ILE A 46 -5.03 1.00 -6.49
N ALA A 47 -4.33 0.80 -5.37
CA ALA A 47 -3.22 -0.15 -5.28
C ALA A 47 -3.68 -1.59 -5.60
N GLN A 48 -4.85 -1.98 -5.09
CA GLN A 48 -5.46 -3.28 -5.37
C GLN A 48 -5.78 -3.44 -6.87
N CYS A 49 -6.30 -2.40 -7.52
CA CYS A 49 -6.50 -2.40 -8.97
C CYS A 49 -5.17 -2.62 -9.70
N MET A 50 -4.10 -1.93 -9.32
CA MET A 50 -2.76 -2.14 -9.92
C MET A 50 -2.31 -3.59 -9.79
N VAL A 51 -2.48 -4.23 -8.62
CA VAL A 51 -2.17 -5.66 -8.44
C VAL A 51 -3.06 -6.54 -9.33
N CYS A 52 -4.36 -6.26 -9.39
CA CYS A 52 -5.31 -7.02 -10.21
C CYS A 52 -5.01 -6.95 -11.71
N PHE A 53 -4.41 -5.87 -12.20
CA PHE A 53 -3.97 -5.71 -13.59
C PHE A 53 -2.55 -6.24 -13.82
N PHE A 54 -1.57 -5.76 -13.06
CA PHE A 54 -0.15 -6.02 -13.31
C PHE A 54 0.35 -7.37 -12.80
N CYS A 55 -0.32 -7.93 -11.79
CA CYS A 55 0.06 -9.23 -11.22
C CYS A 55 -0.74 -10.40 -11.80
N ARG A 56 -1.47 -10.23 -12.92
CA ARG A 56 -2.01 -11.37 -13.66
C ARG A 56 -0.87 -12.21 -14.21
N THR A 57 -0.98 -13.54 -14.12
CA THR A 57 0.09 -14.49 -14.45
C THR A 57 0.72 -14.27 -15.82
N HIS A 58 -0.09 -14.04 -16.85
CA HIS A 58 0.41 -13.77 -18.20
C HIS A 58 1.05 -12.38 -18.34
N PHE A 59 0.39 -11.34 -17.79
CA PHE A 59 0.85 -9.96 -17.91
C PHE A 59 2.14 -9.71 -17.10
N GLY A 60 2.21 -10.23 -15.87
CA GLY A 60 3.36 -10.03 -14.99
C GLY A 60 4.63 -10.73 -15.50
N ARG A 61 4.49 -11.85 -16.23
CA ARG A 61 5.62 -12.49 -16.92
C ARG A 61 6.10 -11.67 -18.11
N ALA A 62 5.19 -11.07 -18.88
CA ALA A 62 5.54 -10.21 -20.00
C ALA A 62 6.14 -8.86 -19.55
N ASN A 63 5.70 -8.34 -18.40
CA ASN A 63 6.07 -7.02 -17.89
C ASN A 63 6.54 -7.09 -16.42
N PRO A 64 7.75 -7.62 -16.15
CA PRO A 64 8.25 -7.83 -14.79
C PRO A 64 8.48 -6.53 -14.00
N VAL A 65 8.72 -5.40 -14.69
CA VAL A 65 8.82 -4.07 -14.07
C VAL A 65 7.46 -3.67 -13.48
N LEU A 66 6.40 -3.72 -14.30
CA LEU A 66 5.04 -3.33 -13.90
C LEU A 66 4.51 -4.26 -12.80
N HIS A 67 4.85 -5.55 -12.85
CA HIS A 67 4.56 -6.50 -11.78
C HIS A 67 5.15 -6.03 -10.43
N LYS A 68 6.44 -5.68 -10.41
CA LYS A 68 7.10 -5.17 -9.20
C LYS A 68 6.48 -3.85 -8.75
N ILE A 69 6.25 -2.90 -9.66
CA ILE A 69 5.61 -1.62 -9.34
C ILE A 69 4.26 -1.83 -8.64
N GLY A 70 3.37 -2.63 -9.23
CA GLY A 70 2.05 -2.88 -8.66
C GLY A 70 2.12 -3.53 -7.27
N LEU A 71 3.01 -4.52 -7.10
CA LEU A 71 3.18 -5.21 -5.83
C LEU A 71 3.76 -4.29 -4.74
N TYR A 72 4.80 -3.53 -5.03
CA TYR A 72 5.44 -2.66 -4.04
C TYR A 72 4.61 -1.40 -3.74
N ALA A 73 3.86 -0.87 -4.71
CA ALA A 73 2.85 0.16 -4.46
C ALA A 73 1.79 -0.33 -3.46
N PHE A 74 1.31 -1.57 -3.64
CA PHE A 74 0.37 -2.20 -2.70
C PHE A 74 0.97 -2.40 -1.31
N ILE A 75 2.17 -2.98 -1.21
CA ILE A 75 2.84 -3.23 0.07
C ILE A 75 3.05 -1.91 0.84
N ALA A 76 3.59 -0.88 0.18
CA ALA A 76 3.81 0.42 0.81
C ALA A 76 2.50 1.03 1.32
N THR A 77 1.44 0.97 0.50
CA THR A 77 0.11 1.47 0.89
C THR A 77 -0.41 0.72 2.12
N VAL A 78 -0.39 -0.61 2.12
CA VAL A 78 -0.86 -1.41 3.26
C VAL A 78 -0.06 -1.13 4.54
N CYS A 79 1.27 -1.00 4.44
CA CYS A 79 2.09 -0.69 5.61
C CYS A 79 1.68 0.64 6.25
N VAL A 80 1.38 1.65 5.44
CA VAL A 80 0.94 2.95 5.95
C VAL A 80 -0.47 2.88 6.53
N TYR A 81 -1.38 2.11 5.93
CA TYR A 81 -2.71 1.87 6.51
C TYR A 81 -2.63 1.13 7.84
N ALA A 82 -1.79 0.10 7.94
CA ALA A 82 -1.58 -0.63 9.18
C ALA A 82 -1.02 0.29 10.28
N TYR A 83 -0.09 1.17 9.91
CA TYR A 83 0.45 2.18 10.84
C TYR A 83 -0.64 3.13 11.35
N TRP A 84 -1.43 3.72 10.45
CA TRP A 84 -2.50 4.65 10.85
C TRP A 84 -3.63 3.97 11.61
N ASN A 85 -4.07 2.78 11.17
CA ASN A 85 -5.05 1.97 11.91
C ASN A 85 -4.55 1.65 13.31
N GLY A 86 -3.27 1.30 13.46
CA GLY A 86 -2.66 1.07 14.77
C GLY A 86 -2.69 2.30 15.66
N LEU A 87 -2.35 3.48 15.12
CA LEU A 87 -2.40 4.73 15.87
C LEU A 87 -3.82 5.11 16.28
N MET A 88 -4.80 5.02 15.38
CA MET A 88 -6.20 5.30 15.69
C MET A 88 -6.70 4.35 16.78
N PHE A 89 -6.38 3.05 16.68
CA PHE A 89 -6.78 2.06 17.66
C PHE A 89 -6.15 2.33 19.04
N LEU A 90 -4.87 2.70 19.10
CA LEU A 90 -4.22 3.11 20.34
C LEU A 90 -4.88 4.34 20.96
N ASP A 91 -5.27 5.31 20.16
CA ASP A 91 -5.93 6.51 20.67
C ASP A 91 -7.32 6.20 21.24
N VAL A 92 -8.07 5.29 20.59
CA VAL A 92 -9.33 4.75 21.12
C VAL A 92 -9.11 3.99 22.43
N LEU A 93 -8.06 3.18 22.55
CA LEU A 93 -7.75 2.49 23.81
C LEU A 93 -7.40 3.45 24.95
N GLN A 94 -6.80 4.60 24.63
CA GLN A 94 -6.38 5.59 25.64
C GLN A 94 -7.49 6.57 26.02
N LYS A 95 -8.28 7.04 25.05
CA LYS A 95 -9.27 8.12 25.24
C LYS A 95 -10.70 7.60 25.28
N GLY A 96 -10.95 6.38 24.79
CA GLY A 96 -12.27 5.76 24.71
C GLY A 96 -13.13 6.20 23.52
N TYR A 97 -12.65 7.15 22.70
CA TYR A 97 -13.36 7.67 21.54
C TYR A 97 -12.41 8.08 20.41
N LEU A 98 -12.96 8.16 19.19
CA LEU A 98 -12.29 8.68 18.00
C LEU A 98 -13.02 9.94 17.52
N SER A 99 -12.32 11.05 17.37
CA SER A 99 -12.89 12.34 16.93
C SER A 99 -12.14 12.86 15.71
N GLU A 100 -12.84 13.58 14.84
CA GLU A 100 -12.24 14.28 13.69
C GLU A 100 -11.08 15.20 14.09
N ALA A 101 -11.12 15.76 15.31
CA ALA A 101 -10.08 16.64 15.85
C ALA A 101 -8.70 15.96 15.95
N GLN A 102 -8.65 14.62 15.98
CA GLN A 102 -7.40 13.86 15.97
C GLN A 102 -6.70 13.88 14.60
N GLY A 103 -7.37 14.33 13.53
CA GLY A 103 -6.77 14.63 12.23
C GLY A 103 -6.37 13.41 11.39
N TYR A 104 -6.65 12.19 11.84
CA TYR A 104 -6.26 10.96 11.15
C TYR A 104 -6.81 10.87 9.72
N THR A 105 -8.05 11.28 9.49
CA THR A 105 -8.69 11.28 8.16
C THR A 105 -7.86 12.07 7.14
N GLY A 106 -7.41 13.27 7.51
CA GLY A 106 -6.57 14.10 6.65
C GLY A 106 -5.19 13.49 6.43
N LEU A 107 -4.56 13.00 7.49
CA LEU A 107 -3.22 12.38 7.41
C LEU A 107 -3.20 11.12 6.54
N ILE A 108 -4.23 10.27 6.65
CA ILE A 108 -4.38 9.07 5.84
C ILE A 108 -4.60 9.44 4.36
N LEU A 109 -5.45 10.43 4.07
CA LEU A 109 -5.70 10.85 2.68
C LEU A 109 -4.47 11.50 2.04
N TRP A 110 -3.75 12.35 2.78
CA TRP A 110 -2.58 13.07 2.26
C TRP A 110 -1.32 12.21 2.26
N LEU A 111 -0.84 11.80 3.43
CA LEU A 111 0.44 11.08 3.57
C LEU A 111 0.28 9.57 3.36
N GLY A 112 -0.88 9.03 3.72
CA GLY A 112 -1.14 7.59 3.64
C GLY A 112 -1.50 7.06 2.26
N GLY A 113 -2.10 7.90 1.42
CA GLY A 113 -2.63 7.47 0.13
C GLY A 113 -1.67 7.66 -1.03
N THR A 114 -1.58 8.89 -1.51
CA THR A 114 -0.86 9.25 -2.76
C THR A 114 0.65 9.13 -2.62
N TRP A 115 1.21 9.49 -1.46
CA TRP A 115 2.65 9.37 -1.21
C TRP A 115 3.08 7.92 -1.06
N ALA A 116 2.32 7.10 -0.33
CA ALA A 116 2.63 5.68 -0.15
C ALA A 116 2.64 4.92 -1.49
N LEU A 117 1.66 5.19 -2.35
CA LEU A 117 1.60 4.65 -3.72
C LEU A 117 2.84 5.04 -4.53
N SER A 118 3.21 6.32 -4.52
CA SER A 118 4.34 6.84 -5.28
C SER A 118 5.69 6.28 -4.79
N ILE A 119 5.87 6.21 -3.47
CA ILE A 119 7.07 5.64 -2.83
C ILE A 119 7.16 4.13 -3.15
N GLY A 120 6.07 3.39 -3.00
CA GLY A 120 6.03 1.97 -3.32
C GLY A 120 6.32 1.70 -4.80
N ALA A 121 5.81 2.53 -5.71
CA ALA A 121 6.15 2.44 -7.12
C ALA A 121 7.66 2.69 -7.37
N ALA A 122 8.24 3.72 -6.76
CA ALA A 122 9.66 4.02 -6.87
C ALA A 122 10.55 2.89 -6.33
N ILE A 123 10.15 2.26 -5.21
CA ILE A 123 10.80 1.06 -4.68
C ILE A 123 10.71 -0.09 -5.69
N GLY A 124 9.53 -0.33 -6.28
CA GLY A 124 9.33 -1.36 -7.29
C GLY A 124 10.21 -1.19 -8.53
N VAL A 125 10.36 0.04 -9.01
CA VAL A 125 11.31 0.39 -10.09
C VAL A 125 12.75 0.12 -9.65
N SER A 126 13.14 0.62 -8.48
CA SER A 126 14.50 0.49 -7.96
C SER A 126 14.91 -0.98 -7.80
N LEU A 127 14.03 -1.82 -7.24
CA LEU A 127 14.26 -3.25 -7.08
C LEU A 127 14.20 -4.03 -8.40
N HIS A 128 13.71 -3.43 -9.48
CA HIS A 128 13.84 -3.99 -10.81
C HIS A 128 15.21 -3.69 -11.42
N PHE A 129 15.63 -2.43 -11.43
CA PHE A 129 16.81 -1.99 -12.17
C PHE A 129 18.12 -2.14 -11.39
N LEU A 130 18.09 -2.08 -10.06
CA LEU A 130 19.31 -2.13 -9.24
C LEU A 130 20.17 -3.39 -9.48
N PRO A 131 19.60 -4.61 -9.53
CA PRO A 131 20.40 -5.81 -9.83
C PRO A 131 21.03 -5.77 -11.23
N ILE A 132 20.29 -5.28 -12.23
CA ILE A 132 20.75 -5.18 -13.62
C ILE A 132 21.94 -4.22 -13.71
N VAL A 133 21.85 -3.07 -13.05
CA VAL A 133 22.93 -2.07 -13.01
C VAL A 133 24.16 -2.61 -12.28
N ILE A 134 23.97 -3.31 -11.14
CA ILE A 134 25.07 -3.93 -10.39
C ILE A 134 25.80 -4.97 -11.26
N GLU A 135 25.05 -5.81 -11.98
CA GLU A 135 25.64 -6.83 -12.85
C GLU A 135 26.39 -6.21 -14.04
N ALA A 136 25.82 -5.18 -14.68
CA ALA A 136 26.48 -4.43 -15.73
C ALA A 136 27.79 -3.76 -15.25
N LEU A 137 27.79 -3.17 -14.05
CA LEU A 137 28.98 -2.59 -13.42
C LEU A 137 30.04 -3.65 -13.13
N LYS A 138 29.65 -4.79 -12.56
CA LYS A 138 30.57 -5.92 -12.30
C LYS A 138 31.23 -6.42 -13.58
N ASN A 139 30.46 -6.58 -14.66
CA ASN A 139 30.98 -7.02 -15.95
C ASN A 139 31.96 -6.00 -16.54
N LYS A 140 31.65 -4.70 -16.44
CA LYS A 140 32.54 -3.62 -16.90
C LYS A 140 33.85 -3.58 -16.11
N LEU A 141 33.80 -3.69 -14.79
CA LEU A 141 35.00 -3.73 -13.94
C LEU A 141 35.89 -4.95 -14.25
N LYS A 142 35.29 -6.13 -14.49
CA LYS A 142 36.02 -7.33 -14.89
C LYS A 142 36.74 -7.15 -16.23
N SER A 143 36.13 -6.44 -17.19
CA SER A 143 36.77 -6.15 -18.48
C SER A 143 37.95 -5.16 -18.37
N LEU A 144 37.93 -4.26 -17.38
CA LEU A 144 38.99 -3.27 -17.17
C LEU A 144 40.18 -3.82 -16.37
N GLY A 145 39.98 -4.82 -15.53
CA GLY A 145 41.05 -5.44 -14.73
C GLY A 145 41.80 -6.59 -15.43
N ASN A 146 41.36 -7.00 -16.62
CA ASN A 146 41.95 -8.10 -17.42
C ASN A 146 42.80 -7.60 -18.60
N GLY A 147 43.13 -6.31 -18.66
CA GLY A 147 44.07 -5.72 -19.63
C GLY A 147 45.30 -5.19 -18.92
#